data_AF-A0A2M9BGG9-F1
#
_entry.id   AF-A0A2M9BGG9-F1
#
_cell.length_a   1.000
_cell.length_b   1.000
_cell.length_c   1.000
_cell.angle_alpha   90.00
_cell.angle_beta   90.00
_cell.angle_gamma   90.00
#
_symmetry.space_group_name_H-M   'P 1'
#
loop_
_entity.id
_entity.type
_entity.pdbx_description
1 polymer ?
#
loop_
_entity_poly.entity_id
_entity_poly.type
_entity_poly.pdbx_seq_one_letter_code
_entity_poly.pdbx_strand_id
1 'polypeptide(L)'
;MSARSTMGRASAQVAGGLKDLPRNAAWLVSKAVSVDGLQNGATNVASDTVDGVRDQARRAAAAVADRIPGTDSVETRLARAHEAVVRAREQEQDALAHAADAKQRADAAGAAEKEGRERLRAAQKQADEQVEQRVREARRRADEMVEAERRAAEEDLGAQLDDVRRDIDRDVEKARAEADEAAEDAQQRIDAAHRAMSEARQLAEEATEAAEAAARKAREEADSLVAQAQGQAAEADETRARAEAARDEVATTAARAVRAEQTEEVPTSLPRRTKAELVDIASSLGIEGTSQKTKTQLVNAIRRSSRTRA
;
A
#
# COMPACT_ATOMS: atom_id res chain seq x y z
N MET A 1 15.86 5.10 -32.28
CA MET A 1 17.16 4.47 -32.56
C MET A 1 17.15 3.17 -31.75
N SER A 2 17.03 1.96 -32.27
CA SER A 2 17.54 1.40 -33.52
C SER A 2 16.51 0.49 -34.19
N ALA A 3 16.65 0.40 -35.51
CA ALA A 3 15.87 -0.41 -36.43
C ALA A 3 16.72 -1.59 -36.95
N ARG A 4 16.03 -2.56 -37.56
CA ARG A 4 16.51 -3.73 -38.34
C ARG A 4 16.94 -4.92 -37.45
N SER A 5 16.52 -6.16 -37.71
CA SER A 5 16.37 -6.80 -39.03
C SER A 5 15.23 -7.82 -39.09
N THR A 6 14.55 -7.82 -40.24
CA THR A 6 13.73 -8.90 -40.77
C THR A 6 14.53 -9.78 -41.73
N MET A 7 14.01 -10.99 -41.97
CA MET A 7 14.30 -11.96 -43.04
C MET A 7 15.47 -12.94 -42.90
N GLY A 8 15.09 -14.21 -42.76
CA GLY A 8 15.82 -15.40 -43.21
C GLY A 8 14.82 -16.56 -43.40
N ARG A 9 14.39 -16.79 -44.64
CA ARG A 9 13.55 -17.94 -45.05
C ARG A 9 14.41 -19.21 -45.19
N ALA A 10 13.79 -20.33 -44.84
CA ALA A 10 13.80 -21.64 -45.50
C ALA A 10 15.14 -22.29 -45.92
N SER A 11 15.44 -23.43 -45.28
CA SER A 11 16.04 -24.59 -45.94
C SER A 11 15.55 -25.87 -45.25
N ALA A 12 15.01 -26.78 -46.05
CA ALA A 12 14.49 -28.09 -45.69
C ALA A 12 15.61 -29.15 -45.59
N GLN A 13 15.41 -30.17 -44.75
CA GLN A 13 15.40 -31.62 -45.09
C GLN A 13 15.87 -32.54 -43.94
N VAL A 14 14.93 -33.42 -43.56
CA VAL A 14 15.07 -34.89 -43.39
C VAL A 14 16.06 -35.42 -42.35
N ALA A 15 15.53 -35.73 -41.15
CA ALA A 15 15.92 -36.90 -40.35
C ALA A 15 14.81 -37.20 -39.33
N GLY A 16 13.68 -37.72 -39.80
CA GLY A 16 12.51 -37.98 -38.95
C GLY A 16 11.47 -38.87 -39.61
N GLY A 17 11.91 -39.89 -40.34
CA GLY A 17 11.03 -40.93 -40.86
C GLY A 17 11.29 -42.22 -40.09
N LEU A 18 10.40 -42.59 -39.15
CA LEU A 18 10.00 -43.98 -38.84
C LEU A 18 9.09 -44.13 -37.60
N LYS A 19 8.59 -43.05 -36.97
CA LYS A 19 7.80 -43.16 -35.72
C LYS A 19 6.30 -42.89 -35.79
N ASP A 20 5.76 -42.48 -36.93
CA ASP A 20 4.31 -42.38 -37.13
C ASP A 20 3.88 -43.13 -38.39
N LEU A 21 3.93 -44.46 -38.32
CA LEU A 21 3.17 -45.30 -39.24
C LEU A 21 1.86 -45.69 -38.55
N PRO A 22 0.69 -45.24 -39.05
CA PRO A 22 -0.59 -45.72 -38.55
C PRO A 22 -0.68 -47.24 -38.75
N ARG A 23 -1.27 -47.94 -37.77
CA ARG A 23 -1.45 -49.40 -37.67
C ARG A 23 -2.12 -50.10 -38.88
N ASN A 24 -2.43 -49.38 -39.95
CA ASN A 24 -3.00 -49.91 -41.20
C ASN A 24 -1.98 -50.09 -42.35
N ALA A 25 -0.69 -49.75 -42.18
CA ALA A 25 0.33 -49.95 -43.22
C ALA A 25 0.83 -51.40 -43.35
N ALA A 26 0.51 -52.28 -42.39
CA ALA A 26 0.87 -53.70 -42.45
C ALA A 26 0.17 -54.49 -43.58
N TRP A 27 -0.90 -53.96 -44.16
CA TRP A 27 -1.60 -54.61 -45.28
C TRP A 27 -0.99 -54.27 -46.66
N LEU A 28 -0.26 -53.15 -46.79
CA LEU A 28 0.33 -52.73 -48.08
C LEU A 28 1.73 -53.28 -48.35
N VAL A 29 2.45 -53.76 -47.33
CA VAL A 29 3.72 -54.49 -47.52
C VAL A 29 3.50 -55.96 -47.90
N SER A 30 2.29 -56.50 -47.69
CA SER A 30 1.90 -57.85 -48.11
C SER A 30 1.61 -57.97 -49.63
N LYS A 31 1.57 -56.86 -50.37
CA LYS A 31 1.18 -56.85 -51.80
C LYS A 31 2.33 -56.60 -52.80
N ALA A 32 3.58 -56.50 -52.32
CA ALA A 32 4.75 -56.22 -53.18
C ALA A 32 5.83 -57.33 -53.18
N VAL A 33 5.56 -58.48 -52.56
CA VAL A 33 6.43 -59.68 -52.63
C VAL A 33 5.74 -60.86 -53.34
N SER A 34 4.61 -60.62 -54.00
CA SER A 34 3.89 -61.67 -54.72
C SER A 34 3.37 -61.19 -56.07
N VAL A 35 4.27 -60.94 -57.03
CA VAL A 35 4.11 -61.24 -58.47
C VAL A 35 5.52 -61.19 -59.11
N ASP A 36 6.22 -62.32 -59.19
CA ASP A 36 6.46 -63.04 -60.46
C ASP A 36 7.30 -64.32 -60.20
N GLY A 37 6.79 -65.47 -60.67
CA GLY A 37 7.56 -66.72 -60.80
C GLY A 37 7.58 -67.67 -59.60
N LEU A 38 6.73 -68.70 -59.67
CA LEU A 38 6.80 -69.98 -58.92
C LEU A 38 6.31 -69.99 -57.47
N GLN A 39 5.03 -69.70 -57.26
CA GLN A 39 4.22 -70.45 -56.30
C GLN A 39 2.73 -70.32 -56.64
N ASN A 40 2.31 -71.19 -57.57
CA ASN A 40 0.93 -71.63 -57.74
C ASN A 40 0.39 -72.03 -56.35
N GLY A 41 -0.78 -71.58 -55.89
CA GLY A 41 -2.06 -71.61 -56.59
C GLY A 41 -2.78 -72.92 -56.23
N ALA A 42 -3.97 -72.80 -55.65
CA ALA A 42 -5.01 -73.82 -55.48
C ALA A 42 -5.03 -74.68 -54.18
N THR A 43 -5.41 -74.05 -53.07
CA THR A 43 -6.47 -74.63 -52.22
C THR A 43 -7.79 -74.44 -52.97
N ASN A 44 -8.51 -75.54 -53.24
CA ASN A 44 -9.75 -75.67 -54.03
C ASN A 44 -9.59 -76.07 -55.52
N VAL A 45 -8.74 -77.04 -55.84
CA VAL A 45 -9.01 -78.06 -56.89
C VAL A 45 -8.22 -79.33 -56.53
N ALA A 46 -8.81 -80.24 -55.77
CA ALA A 46 -8.32 -81.61 -55.63
C ALA A 46 -9.50 -82.58 -55.57
N SER A 47 -10.48 -82.35 -56.44
CA SER A 47 -11.54 -83.30 -56.81
C SER A 47 -11.27 -83.96 -58.16
N ASP A 48 -10.06 -83.80 -58.73
CA ASP A 48 -9.76 -84.22 -60.12
C ASP A 48 -8.47 -85.06 -60.27
N THR A 49 -7.84 -85.48 -59.17
CA THR A 49 -6.68 -86.42 -59.21
C THR A 49 -7.03 -87.84 -58.78
N VAL A 50 -8.29 -88.10 -58.43
CA VAL A 50 -8.78 -89.45 -58.07
C VAL A 50 -9.22 -90.25 -59.30
N ASP A 51 -9.53 -89.59 -60.43
CA ASP A 51 -9.93 -90.26 -61.67
C ASP A 51 -8.75 -90.67 -62.57
N GLY A 52 -7.58 -90.02 -62.45
CA GLY A 52 -6.36 -90.40 -63.17
C GLY A 52 -5.70 -91.69 -62.64
N VAL A 53 -5.88 -92.02 -61.36
CA VAL A 53 -5.32 -93.25 -60.75
C VAL A 53 -6.17 -94.48 -61.06
N ARG A 54 -7.50 -94.32 -61.23
CA ARG A 54 -8.41 -95.41 -61.64
C ARG A 54 -8.25 -95.80 -63.12
N ASP A 55 -7.90 -94.84 -63.98
CA ASP A 55 -7.73 -95.09 -65.42
C ASP A 55 -6.37 -95.70 -65.78
N GLN A 56 -5.34 -95.44 -64.96
CA GLN A 56 -4.04 -96.12 -65.02
C GLN A 56 -4.12 -97.56 -64.46
N ALA A 57 -5.01 -97.82 -63.50
CA ALA A 57 -5.31 -99.17 -63.02
C ALA A 57 -6.10 -100.03 -64.05
N ARG A 58 -6.96 -99.42 -64.89
CA ARG A 58 -7.63 -100.15 -66.00
C ARG A 58 -6.71 -100.45 -67.18
N ARG A 59 -5.74 -99.59 -67.48
CA ARG A 59 -4.74 -99.84 -68.55
C ARG A 59 -3.63 -100.80 -68.14
N ALA A 60 -3.43 -101.04 -66.83
CA ALA A 60 -2.58 -102.11 -66.32
C ALA A 60 -3.26 -103.49 -66.29
N ALA A 61 -4.60 -103.56 -66.30
CA ALA A 61 -5.36 -104.81 -66.28
C ALA A 61 -5.56 -105.46 -67.67
N ALA A 62 -5.29 -104.74 -68.76
CA ALA A 62 -5.43 -105.24 -70.14
C ALA A 62 -4.12 -105.82 -70.74
N ALA A 63 -3.01 -105.81 -69.98
CA ALA A 63 -1.70 -106.31 -70.41
C ALA A 63 -1.26 -107.61 -69.71
N VAL A 64 -2.18 -108.33 -69.04
CA VAL A 64 -1.92 -109.60 -68.33
C VAL A 64 -2.67 -110.78 -68.99
N ALA A 65 -3.02 -110.65 -70.27
CA ALA A 65 -3.79 -111.67 -70.99
C ALA A 65 -2.95 -112.61 -71.86
N ASP A 66 -1.62 -112.51 -71.89
CA ASP A 66 -0.82 -113.39 -72.76
C ASP A 66 0.58 -113.72 -72.19
N ARG A 67 0.59 -114.56 -71.16
CA ARG A 67 1.72 -115.46 -70.90
C ARG A 67 1.29 -116.62 -70.00
N ILE A 68 0.79 -117.68 -70.64
CA ILE A 68 0.68 -119.00 -70.04
C ILE A 68 2.10 -119.51 -69.79
N PRO A 69 2.52 -119.82 -68.53
CA PRO A 69 3.79 -120.48 -68.28
C PRO A 69 3.62 -121.98 -68.51
N GLY A 70 3.99 -122.43 -69.71
CA GLY A 70 4.20 -123.83 -70.03
C GLY A 70 5.50 -124.36 -69.39
N THR A 71 5.38 -125.52 -68.74
CA THR A 71 6.44 -126.52 -68.49
C THR A 71 7.76 -126.05 -67.85
N ASP A 72 7.70 -125.20 -66.83
CA ASP A 72 8.74 -125.17 -65.81
C ASP A 72 8.44 -126.21 -64.73
N SER A 73 9.40 -127.11 -64.46
CA SER A 73 9.33 -128.07 -63.37
C SER A 73 9.07 -127.36 -62.04
N VAL A 74 8.42 -128.04 -61.10
CA VAL A 74 8.08 -127.51 -59.77
C VAL A 74 9.34 -126.94 -59.08
N GLU A 75 10.51 -127.55 -59.30
CA GLU A 75 11.82 -127.03 -58.87
C GLU A 75 12.13 -125.62 -59.37
N THR A 76 11.92 -125.28 -60.64
CA THR A 76 12.25 -123.94 -61.17
C THR A 76 11.36 -122.86 -60.57
N ARG A 77 10.10 -123.18 -60.26
CA ARG A 77 9.16 -122.27 -59.57
C ARG A 77 9.54 -122.11 -58.09
N LEU A 78 9.94 -123.20 -57.42
CA LEU A 78 10.45 -123.16 -56.05
C LEU A 78 11.76 -122.37 -55.95
N ALA A 79 12.67 -122.52 -56.92
CA ALA A 79 13.92 -121.75 -56.98
C ALA A 79 13.66 -120.25 -57.18
N ARG A 80 12.76 -119.87 -58.11
CA ARG A 80 12.33 -118.47 -58.29
C ARG A 80 11.60 -117.92 -57.08
N ALA A 81 10.79 -118.73 -56.40
CA ALA A 81 10.12 -118.34 -55.16
C ALA A 81 11.13 -118.13 -54.03
N HIS A 82 12.13 -119.00 -53.90
CA HIS A 82 13.22 -118.82 -52.93
C HIS A 82 14.05 -117.57 -53.21
N GLU A 83 14.44 -117.33 -54.47
CA GLU A 83 15.15 -116.12 -54.87
C GLU A 83 14.33 -114.84 -54.63
N ALA A 84 13.01 -114.89 -54.88
CA ALA A 84 12.09 -113.80 -54.56
C ALA A 84 11.98 -113.55 -53.05
N VAL A 85 11.93 -114.60 -52.22
CA VAL A 85 11.93 -114.48 -50.75
C VAL A 85 13.27 -113.92 -50.24
N VAL A 86 14.40 -114.32 -50.82
CA VAL A 86 15.72 -113.77 -50.46
C VAL A 86 15.79 -112.28 -50.80
N ARG A 87 15.42 -111.89 -52.03
CA ARG A 87 15.37 -110.46 -52.41
C ARG A 87 14.38 -109.66 -51.55
N ALA A 88 13.23 -110.24 -51.21
CA ALA A 88 12.27 -109.59 -50.32
C ALA A 88 12.85 -109.38 -48.91
N ARG A 89 13.59 -110.36 -48.38
CA ARG A 89 14.29 -110.22 -47.09
C ARG A 89 15.42 -109.21 -47.13
N GLU A 90 16.21 -109.16 -48.21
CA GLU A 90 17.25 -108.14 -48.40
C GLU A 90 16.62 -106.74 -48.45
N GLN A 91 15.56 -106.55 -49.24
CA GLN A 91 14.83 -105.27 -49.29
C GLN A 91 14.19 -104.88 -47.95
N GLU A 92 13.66 -105.85 -47.19
CA GLU A 92 13.15 -105.62 -45.84
C GLU A 92 14.28 -105.15 -44.91
N GLN A 93 15.44 -105.80 -44.95
CA GLN A 93 16.61 -105.40 -44.15
C GLN A 93 17.10 -103.99 -44.53
N ASP A 94 17.19 -103.67 -45.82
CA ASP A 94 17.56 -102.33 -46.29
C ASP A 94 16.53 -101.28 -45.85
N ALA A 95 15.24 -101.58 -45.96
CA ALA A 95 14.18 -100.68 -45.51
C ALA A 95 14.23 -100.45 -43.99
N LEU A 96 14.51 -101.49 -43.20
CA LEU A 96 14.69 -101.38 -41.75
C LEU A 96 15.95 -100.56 -41.40
N ALA A 97 17.05 -100.74 -42.12
CA ALA A 97 18.27 -99.95 -41.94
C ALA A 97 18.02 -98.47 -42.25
N HIS A 98 17.33 -98.15 -43.35
CA HIS A 98 16.94 -96.78 -43.67
C HIS A 98 15.96 -96.18 -42.65
N ALA A 99 15.00 -96.96 -42.16
CA ALA A 99 14.10 -96.51 -41.09
C ALA A 99 14.85 -96.24 -39.78
N ALA A 100 15.85 -97.05 -39.45
CA ALA A 100 16.70 -96.84 -38.28
C ALA A 100 17.56 -95.57 -38.40
N ASP A 101 18.21 -95.34 -39.55
CA ASP A 101 18.95 -94.09 -39.83
C ASP A 101 18.03 -92.87 -39.80
N ALA A 102 16.85 -92.95 -40.43
CA ALA A 102 15.86 -91.88 -40.41
C ALA A 102 15.41 -91.54 -38.98
N LYS A 103 15.16 -92.57 -38.15
CA LYS A 103 14.83 -92.38 -36.73
C LYS A 103 15.98 -91.71 -35.98
N GLN A 104 17.22 -92.19 -36.15
CA GLN A 104 18.38 -91.60 -35.48
C GLN A 104 18.57 -90.13 -35.86
N ARG A 105 18.39 -89.77 -37.13
CA ARG A 105 18.44 -88.37 -37.59
C ARG A 105 17.30 -87.52 -37.03
N ALA A 106 16.09 -88.06 -36.94
CA ALA A 106 14.96 -87.38 -36.32
C ALA A 106 15.18 -87.13 -34.82
N ASP A 107 15.70 -88.13 -34.10
CA ASP A 107 16.06 -88.00 -32.69
C ASP A 107 17.17 -86.96 -32.48
N ALA A 108 18.20 -86.97 -33.33
CA ALA A 108 19.27 -85.97 -33.31
C ALA A 108 18.77 -84.55 -33.63
N ALA A 109 17.88 -84.39 -34.61
CA ALA A 109 17.25 -83.11 -34.91
C ALA A 109 16.38 -82.62 -33.75
N GLY A 110 15.62 -83.51 -33.11
CA GLY A 110 14.82 -83.19 -31.93
C GLY A 110 15.67 -82.78 -30.72
N ALA A 111 16.84 -83.40 -30.52
CA ALA A 111 17.79 -83.01 -29.48
C ALA A 111 18.38 -81.61 -29.77
N ALA A 112 18.80 -81.34 -31.01
CA ALA A 112 19.33 -80.05 -31.42
C ALA A 112 18.27 -78.93 -31.31
N GLU A 113 17.01 -79.20 -31.62
CA GLU A 113 15.92 -78.23 -31.45
C GLU A 113 15.68 -77.90 -29.97
N LYS A 114 15.67 -78.90 -29.09
CA LYS A 114 15.52 -78.69 -27.64
C LYS A 114 16.66 -77.83 -27.10
N GLU A 115 17.90 -78.17 -27.44
CA GLU A 115 19.08 -77.40 -27.03
C GLU A 115 19.02 -75.96 -27.57
N GLY A 116 18.62 -75.77 -28.83
CA GLY A 116 18.43 -74.46 -29.43
C GLY A 116 17.36 -73.62 -28.71
N ARG A 117 16.23 -74.23 -28.32
CA ARG A 117 15.17 -73.57 -27.55
C ARG A 117 15.65 -73.19 -26.14
N GLU A 118 16.44 -74.03 -25.49
CA GLU A 118 17.04 -73.73 -24.18
C GLU A 118 18.05 -72.58 -24.26
N ARG A 119 18.93 -72.59 -25.27
CA ARG A 119 19.85 -71.48 -25.55
C ARG A 119 19.11 -70.17 -25.82
N LEU A 120 18.02 -70.21 -26.59
CA LEU A 120 17.19 -69.04 -26.86
C LEU A 120 16.52 -68.50 -25.59
N ARG A 121 15.96 -69.38 -24.74
CA ARG A 121 15.35 -68.97 -23.46
C ARG A 121 16.38 -68.36 -22.51
N ALA A 122 17.58 -68.93 -22.43
CA ALA A 122 18.67 -68.40 -21.62
C ALA A 122 19.13 -67.01 -22.12
N ALA A 123 19.29 -66.86 -23.44
CA ALA A 123 19.64 -65.57 -24.05
C ALA A 123 18.55 -64.52 -23.84
N GLN A 124 17.27 -64.89 -23.96
CA GLN A 124 16.15 -63.98 -23.72
C GLN A 124 16.11 -63.53 -22.25
N LYS A 125 16.27 -64.45 -21.30
CA LYS A 125 16.34 -64.13 -19.88
C LYS A 125 17.49 -63.17 -19.56
N GLN A 126 18.68 -63.41 -20.11
CA GLN A 126 19.83 -62.51 -19.93
C GLN A 126 19.58 -61.12 -20.53
N ALA A 127 18.92 -61.04 -21.70
CA ALA A 127 18.55 -59.77 -22.30
C ALA A 127 17.54 -59.00 -21.44
N ASP A 128 16.52 -59.68 -20.93
CA ASP A 128 15.51 -59.08 -20.04
C ASP A 128 16.15 -58.56 -18.74
N GLU A 129 17.05 -59.33 -18.11
CA GLU A 129 17.79 -58.91 -16.92
C GLU A 129 18.67 -57.66 -17.18
N GLN A 130 19.33 -57.58 -18.34
CA GLN A 130 20.12 -56.41 -18.72
C GLN A 130 19.24 -55.17 -18.97
N VAL A 131 18.08 -55.35 -19.60
CA VAL A 131 17.11 -54.26 -19.80
C VAL A 131 16.59 -53.76 -18.45
N GLU A 132 16.20 -54.66 -17.55
CA GLU A 132 15.76 -54.29 -16.20
C GLU A 132 16.84 -53.56 -15.40
N GLN A 133 18.09 -54.02 -15.47
CA GLN A 133 19.22 -53.33 -14.84
C GLN A 133 19.38 -51.90 -15.38
N ARG A 134 19.40 -51.74 -16.71
CA ARG A 134 19.53 -50.42 -17.34
C ARG A 134 18.37 -49.48 -17.00
N VAL A 135 17.14 -50.01 -16.95
CA VAL A 135 15.95 -49.23 -16.55
C VAL A 135 16.05 -48.79 -15.08
N ARG A 136 16.49 -49.68 -14.17
CA ARG A 136 16.70 -49.32 -12.77
C ARG A 136 17.77 -48.24 -12.59
N GLU A 137 18.90 -48.37 -13.29
CA GLU A 137 19.97 -47.36 -13.25
C GLU A 137 19.56 -46.03 -13.88
N ALA A 138 18.75 -46.05 -14.94
CA ALA A 138 18.20 -44.84 -15.55
C ALA A 138 17.21 -44.13 -14.61
N ARG A 139 16.32 -44.89 -13.94
CA ARG A 139 15.40 -44.34 -12.95
C ARG A 139 16.13 -43.73 -11.77
N ARG A 140 17.09 -44.45 -11.19
CA ARG A 140 17.89 -43.94 -10.07
C ARG A 140 18.58 -42.61 -10.42
N ARG A 141 19.21 -42.53 -11.61
CA ARG A 141 19.86 -41.28 -12.06
C ARG A 141 18.86 -40.14 -12.28
N ALA A 142 17.67 -40.44 -12.82
CA ALA A 142 16.63 -39.43 -12.99
C ALA A 142 16.12 -38.92 -11.63
N ASP A 143 15.89 -39.82 -10.67
CA ASP A 143 15.45 -39.46 -9.33
C ASP A 143 16.53 -38.63 -8.60
N GLU A 144 17.80 -39.01 -8.71
CA GLU A 144 18.94 -38.23 -8.17
C GLU A 144 19.02 -36.83 -8.78
N MET A 145 18.79 -36.68 -10.09
CA MET A 145 18.77 -35.37 -10.75
C MET A 145 17.60 -34.51 -10.28
N VAL A 146 16.40 -35.08 -10.14
CA VAL A 146 15.22 -34.34 -9.65
C VAL A 146 15.42 -33.88 -8.21
N GLU A 147 15.97 -34.74 -7.34
CA GLU A 147 16.26 -34.38 -5.96
C GLU A 147 17.35 -33.32 -5.86
N ALA A 148 18.38 -33.37 -6.71
CA ALA A 148 19.41 -32.33 -6.75
C ALA A 148 18.86 -30.97 -7.20
N GLU A 149 18.06 -30.95 -8.26
CA GLU A 149 17.40 -29.74 -8.76
C GLU A 149 16.45 -29.15 -7.72
N ARG A 150 15.69 -30.02 -7.03
CA ARG A 150 14.78 -29.60 -5.96
C ARG A 150 15.53 -28.93 -4.82
N ARG A 151 16.66 -29.51 -4.36
CA ARG A 151 17.47 -28.90 -3.30
C ARG A 151 18.05 -27.56 -3.73
N ALA A 152 18.57 -27.46 -4.95
CA ALA A 152 19.08 -26.20 -5.50
C ALA A 152 17.97 -25.13 -5.53
N ALA A 153 16.77 -25.48 -5.98
CA ALA A 153 15.62 -24.57 -5.97
C ALA A 153 15.19 -24.17 -4.54
N GLU A 154 15.21 -25.10 -3.58
CA GLU A 154 14.91 -24.82 -2.17
C GLU A 154 15.97 -23.90 -1.54
N GLU A 155 17.25 -24.09 -1.86
CA GLU A 155 18.36 -23.21 -1.43
C GLU A 155 18.24 -21.80 -2.02
N ASP A 156 17.96 -21.69 -3.32
CA ASP A 156 17.76 -20.40 -4.01
C ASP A 156 16.56 -19.64 -3.43
N LEU A 157 15.44 -20.33 -3.19
CA LEU A 157 14.27 -19.73 -2.55
C LEU A 157 14.56 -19.32 -1.11
N GLY A 158 15.32 -20.13 -0.36
CA GLY A 158 15.78 -19.79 0.98
C GLY A 158 16.62 -18.52 0.99
N ALA A 159 17.58 -18.40 0.06
CA ALA A 159 18.42 -17.21 -0.08
C ALA A 159 17.59 -15.96 -0.41
N GLN A 160 16.59 -16.07 -1.29
CA GLN A 160 15.67 -14.97 -1.62
C GLN A 160 14.84 -14.53 -0.42
N LEU A 161 14.33 -15.48 0.38
CA LEU A 161 13.58 -15.17 1.59
C LEU A 161 14.46 -14.49 2.64
N ASP A 162 15.72 -14.92 2.78
CA ASP A 162 16.68 -14.30 3.68
C ASP A 162 17.08 -12.89 3.24
N ASP A 163 17.21 -12.64 1.94
CA ASP A 163 17.41 -11.29 1.38
C ASP A 163 16.23 -10.37 1.73
N VAL A 164 14.99 -10.81 1.45
CA VAL A 164 13.78 -10.04 1.77
C VAL A 164 13.68 -9.77 3.28
N ARG A 165 14.00 -10.76 4.11
CA ARG A 165 14.02 -10.58 5.57
C ARG A 165 15.04 -9.53 6.00
N ARG A 166 16.26 -9.57 5.45
CA ARG A 166 17.31 -8.57 5.73
C ARG A 166 16.91 -7.16 5.31
N ASP A 167 16.20 -7.02 4.21
CA ASP A 167 15.69 -5.72 3.76
C ASP A 167 14.59 -5.19 4.69
N ILE A 168 13.65 -6.05 5.11
CA ILE A 168 12.61 -5.70 6.10
C ILE A 168 13.26 -5.28 7.43
N ASP A 169 14.24 -6.03 7.93
CA ASP A 169 14.92 -5.71 9.18
C ASP A 169 15.62 -4.34 9.09
N ARG A 170 16.29 -4.05 7.96
CA ARG A 170 16.90 -2.74 7.70
C ARG A 170 15.88 -1.60 7.67
N ASP A 171 14.74 -1.81 7.03
CA ASP A 171 13.68 -0.80 6.95
C ASP A 171 13.05 -0.53 8.32
N VAL A 172 12.87 -1.58 9.14
CA VAL A 172 12.38 -1.46 10.52
C VAL A 172 13.38 -0.71 11.39
N GLU A 173 14.68 -1.02 11.30
CA GLU A 173 15.73 -0.29 12.02
C GLU A 173 15.76 1.18 11.64
N LYS A 174 15.67 1.48 10.33
CA LYS A 174 15.61 2.85 9.84
C LYS A 174 14.37 3.60 10.36
N ALA A 175 13.20 3.00 10.28
CA ALA A 175 11.96 3.61 10.76
C ALA A 175 11.98 3.85 12.28
N ARG A 176 12.63 2.96 13.06
CA ARG A 176 12.84 3.17 14.50
C ARG A 176 13.78 4.35 14.76
N ALA A 177 14.90 4.43 14.05
CA ALA A 177 15.83 5.54 14.19
C ALA A 177 15.16 6.89 13.87
N GLU A 178 14.36 6.96 12.80
CA GLU A 178 13.59 8.15 12.44
C GLU A 178 12.54 8.51 13.52
N ALA A 179 11.90 7.50 14.12
CA ALA A 179 10.95 7.71 15.22
C ALA A 179 11.63 8.23 16.50
N ASP A 180 12.79 7.70 16.83
CA ASP A 180 13.58 8.13 17.99
C ASP A 180 14.08 9.58 17.80
N GLU A 181 14.59 9.93 16.61
CA GLU A 181 15.00 11.29 16.27
C GLU A 181 13.81 12.28 16.37
N ALA A 182 12.64 11.89 15.86
CA ALA A 182 11.43 12.72 15.97
C ALA A 182 10.96 12.89 17.43
N ALA A 183 11.10 11.85 18.26
CA ALA A 183 10.77 11.93 19.68
C ALA A 183 11.74 12.86 20.43
N GLU A 184 13.04 12.80 20.12
CA GLU A 184 14.05 13.71 20.67
C GLU A 184 13.79 15.17 20.28
N ASP A 185 13.49 15.46 19.00
CA ASP A 185 13.13 16.82 18.55
C ASP A 185 11.86 17.32 19.26
N ALA A 186 10.84 16.48 19.39
CA ALA A 186 9.62 16.83 20.11
C ALA A 186 9.89 17.17 21.58
N GLN A 187 10.73 16.39 22.26
CA GLN A 187 11.12 16.65 23.65
C GLN A 187 11.88 17.98 23.78
N GLN A 188 12.84 18.25 22.88
CA GLN A 188 13.58 19.51 22.87
C GLN A 188 12.66 20.73 22.67
N ARG A 189 11.64 20.61 21.81
CA ARG A 189 10.64 21.67 21.59
C ARG A 189 9.76 21.90 22.82
N ILE A 190 9.36 20.84 23.52
CA ILE A 190 8.60 20.95 24.77
C ILE A 190 9.46 21.66 25.83
N ASP A 191 10.72 21.28 25.98
CA ASP A 191 11.64 21.90 26.93
C ASP A 191 11.92 23.38 26.59
N ALA A 192 12.04 23.71 25.30
CA ALA A 192 12.14 25.09 24.84
C ALA A 192 10.86 25.89 25.15
N ALA A 193 9.68 25.31 24.92
CA ALA A 193 8.40 25.95 25.23
C ALA A 193 8.24 26.19 26.73
N HIS A 194 8.62 25.23 27.59
CA HIS A 194 8.62 25.40 29.04
C HIS A 194 9.53 26.54 29.50
N ARG A 195 10.74 26.65 28.94
CA ARG A 195 11.65 27.77 29.22
C ARG A 195 11.03 29.10 28.82
N ALA A 196 10.50 29.21 27.61
CA ALA A 196 9.84 30.42 27.12
C ALA A 196 8.62 30.80 27.99
N MET A 197 7.82 29.82 28.45
CA MET A 197 6.70 30.08 29.36
C MET A 197 7.18 30.58 30.74
N SER A 198 8.28 30.04 31.26
CA SER A 198 8.87 30.51 32.52
C SER A 198 9.37 31.95 32.40
N GLU A 199 10.09 32.26 31.33
CA GLU A 199 10.57 33.62 31.03
C GLU A 199 9.40 34.60 30.86
N ALA A 200 8.35 34.20 30.13
CA ALA A 200 7.16 35.03 29.96
C ALA A 200 6.44 35.32 31.29
N ARG A 201 6.40 34.35 32.22
CA ARG A 201 5.85 34.57 33.58
C ARG A 201 6.70 35.54 34.39
N GLN A 202 8.03 35.39 34.37
CA GLN A 202 8.94 36.31 35.04
C GLN A 202 8.77 37.73 34.53
N LEU A 203 8.74 37.92 33.20
CA LEU A 203 8.50 39.23 32.59
C LEU A 203 7.12 39.81 32.94
N ALA A 204 6.09 38.98 33.04
CA ALA A 204 4.76 39.42 33.45
C ALA A 204 4.71 39.83 34.93
N GLU A 205 5.40 39.11 35.81
CA GLU A 205 5.57 39.47 37.23
C GLU A 205 6.34 40.79 37.35
N GLU A 206 7.47 40.95 36.66
CA GLU A 206 8.25 42.20 36.62
C GLU A 206 7.42 43.38 36.11
N ALA A 207 6.64 43.19 35.04
CA ALA A 207 5.76 44.22 34.50
C ALA A 207 4.64 44.60 35.49
N THR A 208 4.10 43.63 36.22
CA THR A 208 3.08 43.86 37.26
C THR A 208 3.68 44.65 38.42
N GLU A 209 4.86 44.25 38.92
CA GLU A 209 5.57 44.97 39.99
C GLU A 209 5.90 46.42 39.59
N ALA A 210 6.37 46.63 38.36
CA ALA A 210 6.66 47.96 37.83
C ALA A 210 5.39 48.81 37.72
N ALA A 211 4.27 48.24 37.27
CA ALA A 211 2.99 48.93 37.19
C ALA A 211 2.45 49.30 38.58
N GLU A 212 2.54 48.40 39.56
CA GLU A 212 2.16 48.67 40.94
C GLU A 212 3.04 49.74 41.59
N ALA A 213 4.35 49.71 41.35
CA ALA A 213 5.28 50.73 41.83
C ALA A 213 4.96 52.11 41.25
N ALA A 214 4.69 52.19 39.94
CA ALA A 214 4.27 53.42 39.28
C ALA A 214 2.92 53.93 39.84
N ALA A 215 1.96 53.03 40.07
CA ALA A 215 0.67 53.38 40.66
C ALA A 215 0.81 53.89 42.10
N ARG A 216 1.66 53.27 42.93
CA ARG A 216 1.97 53.76 44.29
C ARG A 216 2.56 55.16 44.25
N LYS A 217 3.58 55.39 43.41
CA LYS A 217 4.21 56.70 43.25
C LYS A 217 3.21 57.77 42.80
N ALA A 218 2.36 57.45 41.83
CA ALA A 218 1.33 58.38 41.36
C ALA A 218 0.31 58.73 42.46
N ARG A 219 -0.04 57.77 43.34
CA ARG A 219 -0.89 58.04 44.51
C ARG A 219 -0.19 58.95 45.54
N GLU A 220 1.07 58.68 45.85
CA GLU A 220 1.86 59.53 46.76
C GLU A 220 1.97 60.98 46.24
N GLU A 221 2.22 61.16 44.94
CA GLU A 221 2.23 62.48 44.29
C GLU A 221 0.85 63.15 44.34
N ALA A 222 -0.23 62.40 44.08
CA ALA A 222 -1.59 62.92 44.17
C ALA A 222 -1.95 63.33 45.60
N ASP A 223 -1.61 62.52 46.61
CA ASP A 223 -1.84 62.82 48.02
C ASP A 223 -1.04 64.06 48.45
N SER A 224 0.21 64.21 47.97
CA SER A 224 1.02 65.41 48.20
C SER A 224 0.38 66.65 47.59
N LEU A 225 -0.13 66.57 46.36
CA LEU A 225 -0.83 67.68 45.71
C LEU A 225 -2.13 68.05 46.44
N VAL A 226 -2.89 67.06 46.91
CA VAL A 226 -4.09 67.29 47.74
C VAL A 226 -3.72 67.98 49.05
N ALA A 227 -2.68 67.52 49.73
CA ALA A 227 -2.22 68.15 50.97
C ALA A 227 -1.73 69.60 50.75
N GLN A 228 -1.01 69.86 49.65
CA GLN A 228 -0.60 71.22 49.26
C GLN A 228 -1.81 72.10 48.96
N ALA A 229 -2.80 71.59 48.21
CA ALA A 229 -4.02 72.32 47.90
C ALA A 229 -4.84 72.63 49.16
N GLN A 230 -4.94 71.69 50.10
CA GLN A 230 -5.58 71.91 51.40
C GLN A 230 -4.84 72.95 52.25
N GLY A 231 -3.51 72.90 52.25
CA GLY A 231 -2.68 73.91 52.93
C GLY A 231 -2.89 75.32 52.37
N GLN A 232 -2.87 75.46 51.03
CA GLN A 232 -3.15 76.72 50.36
C GLN A 232 -4.58 77.21 50.60
N ALA A 233 -5.57 76.32 50.61
CA ALA A 233 -6.95 76.66 50.93
C ALA A 233 -7.08 77.18 52.36
N ALA A 234 -6.43 76.51 53.34
CA ALA A 234 -6.42 76.95 54.73
C ALA A 234 -5.72 78.31 54.91
N GLU A 235 -4.60 78.55 54.22
CA GLU A 235 -3.91 79.85 54.21
C GLU A 235 -4.76 80.96 53.57
N ALA A 236 -5.47 80.64 52.49
CA ALA A 236 -6.41 81.55 51.85
C ALA A 236 -7.59 81.88 52.78
N ASP A 237 -8.15 80.89 53.46
CA ASP A 237 -9.20 81.07 54.45
C ASP A 237 -8.73 81.90 55.65
N GLU A 238 -7.50 81.69 56.13
CA GLU A 238 -6.91 82.51 57.20
C GLU A 238 -6.69 83.96 56.73
N THR A 239 -6.14 84.14 55.53
CA THR A 239 -5.94 85.47 54.93
C THR A 239 -7.26 86.19 54.77
N ARG A 240 -8.30 85.49 54.33
CA ARG A 240 -9.66 86.00 54.26
C ARG A 240 -10.19 86.38 55.64
N ALA A 241 -10.03 85.52 56.65
CA ALA A 241 -10.46 85.82 58.01
C ALA A 241 -9.73 87.05 58.60
N ARG A 242 -8.42 87.20 58.35
CA ARG A 242 -7.66 88.41 58.73
C ARG A 242 -8.16 89.65 57.99
N ALA A 243 -8.46 89.55 56.71
CA ALA A 243 -9.02 90.65 55.92
C ALA A 243 -10.42 91.04 56.40
N GLU A 244 -11.26 90.06 56.74
CA GLU A 244 -12.58 90.27 57.35
C GLU A 244 -12.46 90.93 58.73
N ALA A 245 -11.55 90.46 59.60
CA ALA A 245 -11.30 91.08 60.89
C ALA A 245 -10.77 92.52 60.77
N ALA A 246 -9.84 92.78 59.84
CA ALA A 246 -9.36 94.13 59.56
C ALA A 246 -10.47 95.02 59.00
N ARG A 247 -11.34 94.49 58.13
CA ARG A 247 -12.53 95.19 57.65
C ARG A 247 -13.49 95.52 58.79
N ASP A 248 -13.72 94.59 59.70
CA ASP A 248 -14.56 94.81 60.88
C ASP A 248 -13.95 95.86 61.81
N GLU A 249 -12.63 95.85 62.04
CA GLU A 249 -11.94 96.87 62.81
C GLU A 249 -12.03 98.25 62.15
N VAL A 250 -11.82 98.33 60.83
CA VAL A 250 -12.02 99.56 60.05
C VAL A 250 -13.47 100.01 60.11
N ALA A 251 -14.44 99.11 59.99
CA ALA A 251 -15.86 99.42 60.11
C ALA A 251 -16.21 99.92 61.51
N THR A 252 -15.61 99.34 62.55
CA THR A 252 -15.81 99.76 63.95
C THR A 252 -15.17 101.12 64.22
N THR A 253 -13.97 101.35 63.68
CA THR A 253 -13.24 102.63 63.77
C THR A 253 -13.97 103.71 62.98
N ALA A 254 -14.45 103.41 61.77
CA ALA A 254 -15.30 104.29 60.97
C ALA A 254 -16.63 104.56 61.66
N ALA A 255 -17.26 103.56 62.30
CA ALA A 255 -18.47 103.78 63.10
C ALA A 255 -18.20 104.66 64.34
N ARG A 256 -17.00 104.57 64.93
CA ARG A 256 -16.54 105.49 65.98
C ARG A 256 -16.28 106.90 65.45
N ALA A 257 -15.66 107.03 64.29
CA ALA A 257 -15.42 108.31 63.62
C ALA A 257 -16.74 108.98 63.20
N VAL A 258 -17.69 108.22 62.65
CA VAL A 258 -19.05 108.68 62.33
C VAL A 258 -19.85 109.02 63.59
N ARG A 259 -19.66 108.31 64.71
CA ARG A 259 -20.24 108.72 66.01
C ARG A 259 -19.57 109.97 66.58
N ALA A 260 -18.27 110.15 66.38
CA ALA A 260 -17.56 111.36 66.75
C ALA A 260 -18.02 112.55 65.89
N GLU A 261 -18.30 112.35 64.60
CA GLU A 261 -18.90 113.37 63.72
C GLU A 261 -20.39 113.62 64.02
N GLN A 262 -21.18 112.62 64.43
CA GLN A 262 -22.62 112.80 64.76
C GLN A 262 -22.87 113.54 66.09
N THR A 263 -21.83 113.96 66.81
CA THR A 263 -21.96 114.73 68.06
C THR A 263 -21.71 116.24 67.89
N GLU A 264 -21.39 116.71 66.67
CA GLU A 264 -21.34 118.14 66.36
C GLU A 264 -22.31 118.53 65.22
N GLU A 265 -23.04 119.62 65.48
CA GLU A 265 -23.80 120.47 64.56
C GLU A 265 -25.20 120.01 64.09
N VAL A 266 -26.33 120.60 64.55
CA VAL A 266 -26.85 122.01 64.59
C VAL A 266 -28.08 122.14 63.65
N PRO A 267 -29.10 122.95 64.02
CA PRO A 267 -30.49 122.51 64.05
C PRO A 267 -31.38 123.07 62.93
N THR A 268 -32.16 122.18 62.30
CA THR A 268 -33.24 122.58 61.38
C THR A 268 -34.52 122.95 62.14
N SER A 269 -34.63 124.20 62.61
CA SER A 269 -35.94 124.76 62.99
C SER A 269 -36.28 126.04 62.20
N LEU A 270 -36.60 125.87 60.91
CA LEU A 270 -37.22 126.86 60.04
C LEU A 270 -38.40 127.65 60.66
N PRO A 271 -39.20 127.14 61.63
CA PRO A 271 -40.28 127.93 62.24
C PRO A 271 -39.82 129.12 63.11
N ARG A 272 -38.58 129.11 63.61
CA ARG A 272 -38.07 130.15 64.53
C ARG A 272 -37.51 131.38 63.80
N ARG A 273 -37.18 131.26 62.51
CA ARG A 273 -36.63 132.38 61.72
C ARG A 273 -37.63 133.51 61.51
N THR A 274 -37.15 134.74 61.46
CA THR A 274 -38.00 135.91 61.23
C THR A 274 -38.54 135.90 59.80
N LYS A 275 -39.64 136.61 59.53
CA LYS A 275 -40.23 136.67 58.17
C LYS A 275 -39.20 137.20 57.16
N ALA A 276 -38.36 138.16 57.55
CA ALA A 276 -37.31 138.72 56.70
C ALA A 276 -36.26 137.67 56.30
N GLU A 277 -35.77 136.86 57.25
CA GLU A 277 -34.83 135.77 56.96
C GLU A 277 -35.43 134.69 56.05
N LEU A 278 -36.72 134.39 56.21
CA LEU A 278 -37.42 133.42 55.36
C LEU A 278 -37.68 133.96 53.95
N VAL A 279 -37.84 135.28 53.79
CA VAL A 279 -37.91 135.92 52.47
C VAL A 279 -36.56 135.83 51.77
N ASP A 280 -35.46 136.08 52.48
CA ASP A 280 -34.11 136.03 51.91
C ASP A 280 -33.74 134.61 51.46
N ILE A 281 -33.98 133.60 52.32
CA ILE A 281 -33.80 132.19 51.94
C ILE A 281 -34.69 131.81 50.76
N ALA A 282 -35.96 132.20 50.77
CA ALA A 282 -36.87 131.88 49.67
C ALA A 282 -36.47 132.59 48.36
N SER A 283 -35.92 133.80 48.43
CA SER A 283 -35.38 134.52 47.27
C SER A 283 -34.13 133.83 46.72
N SER A 284 -33.22 133.36 47.59
CA SER A 284 -32.03 132.60 47.17
C SER A 284 -32.38 131.25 46.49
N LEU A 285 -33.54 130.68 46.84
CA LEU A 285 -34.06 129.46 46.22
C LEU A 285 -34.87 129.72 44.94
N GLY A 286 -34.99 130.97 44.51
CA GLY A 286 -35.73 131.36 43.30
C GLY A 286 -37.25 131.22 43.44
N ILE A 287 -37.78 131.31 44.66
CA ILE A 287 -39.23 131.28 44.90
C ILE A 287 -39.76 132.69 44.61
N GLU A 288 -40.66 132.82 43.63
CA GLU A 288 -41.24 134.10 43.26
C GLU A 288 -42.35 134.58 44.22
N GLY A 289 -42.52 135.89 44.35
CA GLY A 289 -43.57 136.51 45.17
C GLY A 289 -43.39 136.39 46.68
N THR A 290 -42.15 136.33 47.18
CA THR A 290 -41.80 136.10 48.60
C THR A 290 -42.24 137.21 49.55
N SER A 291 -42.30 138.46 49.09
CA SER A 291 -42.70 139.61 49.91
C SER A 291 -44.16 139.57 50.38
N GLN A 292 -45.06 138.95 49.59
CA GLN A 292 -46.50 138.86 49.89
C GLN A 292 -46.89 137.60 50.68
N LYS A 293 -45.99 136.63 50.84
CA LYS A 293 -46.29 135.37 51.54
C LYS A 293 -46.25 135.54 53.06
N THR A 294 -47.09 134.81 53.78
CA THR A 294 -47.02 134.74 55.25
C THR A 294 -45.83 133.89 55.70
N LYS A 295 -45.37 134.06 56.95
CA LYS A 295 -44.24 133.30 57.51
C LYS A 295 -44.40 131.79 57.33
N THR A 296 -45.61 131.27 57.57
CA THR A 296 -45.95 129.85 57.39
C THR A 296 -45.88 129.41 55.92
N GLN A 297 -46.32 130.26 55.00
CA GLN A 297 -46.24 130.00 53.56
C GLN A 297 -44.79 129.97 53.06
N LEU A 298 -43.91 130.83 53.58
CA LEU A 298 -42.48 130.82 53.25
C LEU A 298 -41.80 129.53 53.74
N VAL A 299 -42.06 129.08 54.97
CA VAL A 299 -41.51 127.81 55.48
C VAL A 299 -41.94 126.62 54.63
N ASN A 300 -43.21 126.57 54.22
CA ASN A 300 -43.71 125.49 53.36
C ASN A 300 -43.16 125.57 51.93
N ALA A 301 -43.00 126.77 51.37
CA ALA A 301 -42.42 126.95 50.04
C ALA A 301 -40.95 126.52 50.01
N ILE A 302 -40.17 126.90 51.04
CA ILE A 302 -38.77 126.48 51.21
C ILE A 302 -38.68 124.96 51.34
N ARG A 303 -39.49 124.32 52.20
CA ARG A 303 -39.52 122.85 52.35
C ARG A 303 -39.91 122.12 51.08
N ARG A 304 -40.82 122.70 50.27
CA ARG A 304 -41.25 122.10 49.01
C ARG A 304 -40.15 122.20 47.96
N SER A 305 -39.55 123.38 47.80
CA SER A 305 -38.39 123.59 46.91
C SER A 305 -37.21 122.68 47.27
N SER A 306 -36.88 122.54 48.56
CA SER A 306 -35.77 121.70 49.01
C SER A 306 -36.00 120.20 48.77
N ARG A 307 -37.25 119.72 48.79
CA ARG A 307 -37.59 118.33 48.44
C ARG A 307 -37.63 118.06 46.94
N THR A 308 -37.75 119.08 46.10
CA THR A 308 -37.72 118.90 44.63
C THR A 308 -36.30 118.96 44.07
N ARG A 309 -35.31 119.40 44.85
CA ARG A 309 -33.87 119.43 44.50
C ARG A 309 -33.04 118.32 45.14
N ALA A 310 -33.63 117.49 46.00
CA ALA A 310 -33.02 116.27 46.54
C ALA A 310 -33.63 115.05 45.85
#